data_AF-A0A820Z0B6-F1
#
_entry.id   AF-A0A820Z0B6-F1
#
_cell.length_a   1.000
_cell.length_b   1.000
_cell.length_c   1.000
_cell.angle_alpha   90.00
_cell.angle_beta   90.00
_cell.angle_gamma   90.00
#
_symmetry.space_group_name_H-M   'P 1'
#
loop_
_entity.id
_entity.type
_entity.pdbx_description
1 polymer ?
#
loop_
_entity_poly.entity_id
_entity_poly.type
_entity_poly.pdbx_seq_one_letter_code
_entity_poly.pdbx_strand_id
1 'polypeptide(L)'
;MADDRQVVLAWDKVSEAIGYVLEYSSGSNIYVDTLGSEITSSTVTGLNNGSTYYFKVFACSKAGLLAVTPTVSIIVGRWSGLQPYQLGLLVNDNEPDSIAVAEYYRIRRQIPSENIVHLNFSKVTRLTNNEFMPLKNNVDEKMPTTVQALAIAWTIPYGLHAVNDIATNKYPPGAVADHLTSYGGMLTDSSQMSALEFIAGGATRSFGTVSEPCSWTQKFPNPQFMIQHYTKGETLIESY
;
A
#
# COMPACT_ATOMS: atom_id res chain seq x y z
N MET A 1 -10.71 -6.65 -13.06
CA MET A 1 -9.68 -6.41 -12.03
C MET A 1 -9.63 -4.91 -11.75
N ALA A 2 -9.59 -4.50 -10.49
CA ALA A 2 -9.44 -3.09 -10.11
C ALA A 2 -7.98 -2.75 -9.86
N ASP A 3 -7.61 -1.50 -10.12
CA ASP A 3 -6.28 -0.94 -9.91
C ASP A 3 -6.42 0.57 -9.62
N ASP A 4 -5.31 1.29 -9.50
CA ASP A 4 -5.31 2.74 -9.23
C ASP A 4 -6.13 3.51 -10.28
N ARG A 5 -7.23 4.09 -9.83
CA ARG A 5 -8.18 4.88 -10.63
C ARG A 5 -8.72 4.17 -11.89
N GLN A 6 -8.66 2.84 -11.95
CA GLN A 6 -9.08 2.08 -13.12
C GLN A 6 -9.65 0.70 -12.81
N VAL A 7 -10.45 0.18 -13.73
CA VAL A 7 -10.98 -1.18 -13.71
C VAL A 7 -10.89 -1.79 -15.11
N VAL A 8 -10.26 -2.96 -15.20
CA VAL A 8 -10.23 -3.80 -16.40
C VAL A 8 -11.38 -4.80 -16.34
N LEU A 9 -12.24 -4.81 -17.36
CA LEU A 9 -13.34 -5.75 -17.55
C LEU A 9 -13.02 -6.67 -18.72
N ALA A 10 -13.43 -7.93 -18.61
CA ALA A 10 -13.38 -8.90 -19.69
C ALA A 10 -14.67 -9.74 -19.68
N TRP A 11 -15.12 -10.16 -20.85
CA TRP A 11 -16.35 -10.94 -21.04
C TRP A 11 -16.21 -11.88 -22.24
N ASP A 12 -17.06 -12.91 -22.29
CA ASP A 12 -17.06 -13.86 -23.40
C ASP A 12 -17.64 -13.24 -24.68
N LYS A 13 -17.10 -13.64 -25.84
CA LYS A 13 -17.64 -13.23 -27.14
C LYS A 13 -19.06 -13.78 -27.32
N VAL A 14 -20.00 -12.91 -27.69
CA VAL A 14 -21.38 -13.26 -27.99
C VAL A 14 -21.55 -13.42 -29.51
N SER A 15 -22.09 -14.56 -29.94
CA SER A 15 -22.39 -14.82 -31.35
C SER A 15 -23.39 -13.79 -31.89
N GLU A 16 -23.20 -13.36 -33.14
CA GLU A 16 -24.04 -12.35 -33.83
C GLU A 16 -24.01 -10.94 -33.24
N ALA A 17 -23.21 -10.70 -32.19
CA ALA A 17 -23.01 -9.36 -31.67
C ALA A 17 -22.26 -8.50 -32.69
N ILE A 18 -22.85 -7.35 -33.05
CA ILE A 18 -22.23 -6.33 -33.90
C ILE A 18 -21.49 -5.27 -33.09
N GLY A 19 -21.60 -5.32 -31.77
CA GLY A 19 -20.94 -4.43 -30.83
C GLY A 19 -21.37 -4.68 -29.40
N TYR A 20 -20.68 -4.03 -28.47
CA TYR A 20 -20.98 -4.08 -27.05
C TYR A 20 -21.22 -2.67 -26.50
N VAL A 21 -22.07 -2.57 -25.50
CA VAL A 21 -22.25 -1.35 -24.71
C VAL A 21 -21.81 -1.65 -23.28
N LEU A 22 -20.79 -0.96 -22.81
CA LEU A 22 -20.36 -0.99 -21.42
C LEU A 22 -21.08 0.13 -20.67
N GLU A 23 -21.88 -0.24 -19.67
CA GLU A 23 -22.47 0.72 -18.74
C GLU A 23 -21.78 0.60 -17.40
N TYR A 24 -21.42 1.74 -16.82
CA TYR A 24 -20.90 1.80 -15.45
C TYR A 24 -21.45 2.98 -14.66
N SER A 25 -21.56 2.79 -13.35
CA SER A 25 -22.17 3.79 -12.47
C SER A 25 -21.46 3.88 -11.13
N SER A 26 -21.34 5.10 -10.59
CA SER A 26 -20.94 5.37 -9.21
C SER A 26 -22.13 5.43 -8.24
N GLY A 27 -23.33 5.01 -8.66
CA GLY A 27 -24.59 5.12 -7.92
C GLY A 27 -25.37 6.40 -8.22
N SER A 28 -24.69 7.53 -8.43
CA SER A 28 -25.33 8.82 -8.74
C SER A 28 -25.32 9.17 -10.23
N ASN A 29 -24.28 8.74 -10.95
CA ASN A 29 -24.10 8.99 -12.38
C ASN A 29 -24.03 7.67 -13.13
N ILE A 30 -24.53 7.66 -14.36
CA ILE A 30 -24.41 6.54 -15.30
C ILE A 30 -23.55 7.00 -16.47
N TYR A 31 -22.56 6.18 -16.82
CA TYR A 31 -21.64 6.37 -17.91
C TYR A 31 -21.78 5.20 -18.88
N VAL A 32 -21.61 5.47 -20.18
CA VAL A 32 -21.84 4.49 -21.23
C VAL A 32 -20.77 4.62 -22.31
N ASP A 33 -20.11 3.50 -22.62
CA ASP A 33 -19.16 3.37 -23.72
C ASP A 33 -19.68 2.36 -24.75
N THR A 34 -19.51 2.66 -26.03
CA THR A 34 -19.83 1.73 -27.14
C THR A 34 -18.54 1.17 -27.73
N LEU A 35 -18.50 -0.15 -27.91
CA LEU A 35 -17.32 -0.92 -28.29
C LEU A 35 -17.62 -1.77 -29.54
N GLY A 36 -16.59 -2.04 -30.33
CA GLY A 36 -16.71 -2.86 -31.55
C GLY A 36 -17.00 -4.34 -31.29
N SER A 37 -17.47 -5.06 -32.31
CA SER A 37 -17.87 -6.48 -32.23
C SER A 37 -16.77 -7.45 -31.81
N GLU A 38 -15.51 -7.08 -32.03
CA GLU A 38 -14.35 -7.92 -31.68
C GLU A 38 -13.79 -7.62 -30.28
N ILE A 39 -14.32 -6.61 -29.59
CA ILE A 39 -13.85 -6.22 -28.26
C ILE A 39 -14.50 -7.10 -27.20
N THR A 40 -13.67 -7.82 -26.43
CA THR A 40 -14.07 -8.68 -25.31
C THR A 40 -13.42 -8.25 -23.99
N SER A 41 -12.74 -7.11 -23.98
CA SER A 41 -12.19 -6.49 -22.78
C SER A 41 -12.12 -4.97 -22.92
N SER A 42 -12.31 -4.24 -21.83
CA SER A 42 -12.15 -2.78 -21.79
C SER A 42 -11.58 -2.32 -20.45
N THR A 43 -10.81 -1.23 -20.48
CA THR A 43 -10.28 -0.58 -19.28
C THR A 43 -10.99 0.75 -19.07
N VAL A 44 -11.74 0.87 -17.97
CA VAL A 44 -12.34 2.13 -17.55
C VAL A 44 -11.37 2.85 -16.63
N THR A 45 -11.00 4.08 -16.98
CA THR A 45 -10.03 4.90 -16.23
C THR A 45 -10.69 6.14 -15.63
N GLY A 46 -9.93 6.92 -14.85
CA GLY A 46 -10.41 8.17 -14.25
C GLY A 46 -11.39 7.96 -13.08
N LEU A 47 -11.49 6.74 -12.57
CA LEU A 47 -12.36 6.39 -11.46
C LEU A 47 -11.78 6.86 -10.13
N ASN A 48 -12.63 7.02 -9.11
CA ASN A 48 -12.20 7.42 -7.78
C ASN A 48 -11.86 6.19 -6.92
N ASN A 49 -10.65 6.12 -6.40
CA ASN A 49 -10.26 5.06 -5.47
C ASN A 49 -11.13 5.06 -4.21
N GLY A 50 -11.31 3.86 -3.63
CA GLY A 50 -12.18 3.63 -2.47
C GLY A 50 -13.68 3.70 -2.78
N SER A 51 -14.08 4.15 -3.96
CA SER A 51 -15.50 4.21 -4.36
C SER A 51 -15.96 2.90 -4.99
N THR A 52 -17.20 2.51 -4.71
CA THR A 52 -17.84 1.37 -5.37
C THR A 52 -18.43 1.81 -6.70
N TYR A 53 -18.10 1.09 -7.76
CA TYR A 53 -18.71 1.23 -9.08
C TYR A 53 -19.40 -0.08 -9.48
N TYR A 54 -20.46 0.05 -10.27
CA TYR A 54 -21.24 -1.06 -10.80
C TYR A 54 -21.06 -1.11 -12.30
N PHE A 55 -20.76 -2.29 -12.85
CA PHE A 55 -20.48 -2.48 -14.28
C PHE A 55 -21.35 -3.59 -14.85
N LYS A 56 -21.83 -3.40 -16.08
CA LYS A 56 -22.47 -4.45 -16.90
C LYS A 56 -22.20 -4.19 -18.38
N VAL A 57 -22.16 -5.25 -19.16
CA VAL A 57 -21.93 -5.18 -20.61
C VAL A 57 -23.13 -5.76 -21.34
N PHE A 58 -23.62 -5.03 -22.33
CA PHE A 58 -24.69 -5.45 -23.23
C PHE A 58 -24.08 -5.86 -24.57
N ALA A 59 -24.46 -7.02 -25.10
CA ALA A 59 -24.15 -7.44 -26.46
C ALA A 59 -25.32 -7.09 -27.38
N CYS A 60 -25.06 -6.35 -28.46
CA CYS A 60 -26.10 -5.82 -29.34
C CYS A 60 -25.96 -6.37 -30.76
N SER A 61 -27.10 -6.58 -31.43
CA SER A 61 -27.23 -6.92 -32.85
C SER A 61 -28.02 -5.83 -33.59
N LYS A 62 -28.19 -5.97 -34.92
CA LYS A 62 -29.12 -5.11 -35.69
C LYS A 62 -30.58 -5.29 -35.26
N ALA A 63 -30.95 -6.45 -34.72
CA ALA A 63 -32.30 -6.75 -34.25
C ALA A 63 -32.57 -6.30 -32.80
N GLY A 64 -31.52 -5.87 -32.08
CA GLY A 64 -31.61 -5.44 -30.69
C GLY A 64 -30.65 -6.19 -29.76
N LEU A 65 -30.98 -6.21 -28.48
CA LEU A 65 -30.17 -6.79 -27.41
C LEU A 65 -30.10 -8.31 -27.52
N LEU A 66 -28.89 -8.86 -27.45
CA LEU A 66 -28.63 -10.31 -27.46
C LEU A 66 -28.44 -10.87 -26.05
N ALA A 67 -27.61 -10.20 -25.24
CA ALA A 67 -27.25 -10.66 -23.91
C ALA A 67 -26.80 -9.49 -23.03
N VAL A 68 -26.86 -9.67 -21.71
CA VAL A 68 -26.31 -8.75 -20.71
C VAL A 68 -25.52 -9.57 -19.70
N THR A 69 -24.32 -9.11 -19.34
CA THR A 69 -23.59 -9.70 -18.21
C THR A 69 -24.32 -9.39 -16.90
N PRO A 70 -24.19 -10.23 -15.86
CA PRO A 70 -24.57 -9.82 -14.51
C PRO A 70 -23.88 -8.50 -14.12
N THR A 71 -24.56 -7.67 -13.33
CA THR A 71 -23.92 -6.48 -12.77
C THR A 71 -22.86 -6.91 -11.76
N VAL A 72 -21.63 -6.46 -11.95
CA VAL A 72 -20.55 -6.65 -10.99
C VAL A 72 -20.32 -5.36 -10.21
N SER A 73 -20.19 -5.46 -8.88
CA SER A 73 -19.79 -4.35 -8.03
C SER A 73 -18.29 -4.46 -7.74
N ILE A 74 -17.58 -3.36 -7.97
CA ILE A 74 -16.12 -3.30 -7.82
C ILE A 74 -15.79 -2.03 -7.04
N ILE A 75 -15.07 -2.18 -5.93
CA ILE A 75 -14.46 -1.04 -5.24
C ILE A 75 -13.15 -0.72 -5.98
N VAL A 76 -13.07 0.46 -6.57
CA VAL A 76 -11.92 0.92 -7.36
C VAL A 76 -10.74 1.18 -6.45
N GLY A 77 -9.53 0.78 -6.87
CA GLY A 77 -8.35 0.94 -6.03
C GLY A 77 -8.48 0.27 -4.65
N ARG A 78 -9.43 -0.66 -4.45
CA ARG A 78 -9.41 -1.51 -3.27
C ARG A 78 -8.20 -2.41 -3.45
N TRP A 79 -7.18 -2.17 -2.63
CA TRP A 79 -5.92 -2.90 -2.58
C TRP A 79 -6.17 -4.41 -2.72
N SER A 80 -6.06 -4.95 -3.94
CA SER A 80 -5.64 -6.32 -4.10
C SER A 80 -4.30 -6.35 -3.38
N GLY A 81 -4.20 -7.04 -2.23
CA GLY A 81 -3.07 -6.88 -1.31
C GLY A 81 -1.72 -6.80 -2.03
N LEU A 82 -0.76 -6.06 -1.46
CA LEU A 82 0.52 -5.71 -2.09
C LEU A 82 1.04 -6.79 -3.04
N GLN A 83 1.16 -6.45 -4.31
CA GLN A 83 1.76 -7.34 -5.30
C GLN A 83 3.26 -7.49 -5.02
N PRO A 84 3.91 -8.58 -5.46
CA PRO A 84 5.33 -8.79 -5.18
C PRO A 84 6.24 -7.63 -5.61
N TYR A 85 5.95 -6.99 -6.75
CA TYR A 85 6.69 -5.84 -7.27
C TYR A 85 6.42 -4.51 -6.52
N GLN A 86 5.44 -4.49 -5.62
CA GLN A 86 5.09 -3.34 -4.78
C GLN A 86 5.68 -3.45 -3.37
N LEU A 87 6.37 -4.54 -3.05
CA LEU A 87 7.01 -4.75 -1.75
C LEU A 87 8.53 -4.62 -1.89
N GLY A 88 9.12 -3.71 -1.12
CA GLY A 88 10.56 -3.55 -0.98
C GLY A 88 11.09 -4.32 0.23
N LEU A 89 12.33 -4.77 0.18
CA LEU A 89 12.97 -5.51 1.26
C LEU A 89 14.30 -4.86 1.64
N LEU A 90 14.47 -4.52 2.92
CA LEU A 90 15.73 -3.99 3.45
C LEU A 90 16.52 -5.09 4.17
N VAL A 91 17.79 -5.24 3.79
CA VAL A 91 18.70 -6.29 4.29
C VAL A 91 19.94 -5.65 4.89
N ASN A 92 20.41 -6.13 6.05
CA ASN A 92 21.71 -5.72 6.59
C ASN A 92 22.77 -6.79 6.29
N ASP A 93 23.73 -6.47 5.42
CA ASP A 93 24.75 -7.41 4.96
C ASP A 93 25.77 -7.80 6.04
N ASN A 94 25.87 -7.02 7.12
CA ASN A 94 26.73 -7.37 8.27
C ASN A 94 26.07 -8.39 9.21
N GLU A 95 24.85 -8.86 8.90
CA GLU A 95 24.09 -9.78 9.71
C GLU A 95 23.65 -11.01 8.89
N PRO A 96 24.34 -12.16 9.01
CA PRO A 96 24.02 -13.36 8.22
C PRO A 96 22.56 -13.82 8.33
N ASP A 97 21.95 -13.67 9.50
CA ASP A 97 20.53 -14.00 9.73
C ASP A 97 19.58 -13.06 8.96
N SER A 98 19.93 -11.78 8.82
CA SER A 98 19.19 -10.79 8.03
C SER A 98 19.15 -11.21 6.56
N ILE A 99 20.29 -11.61 6.01
CA ILE A 99 20.41 -12.09 4.63
C ILE A 99 19.56 -13.36 4.43
N ALA A 100 19.67 -14.33 5.34
CA ALA A 100 18.97 -15.61 5.22
C ALA A 100 17.44 -15.44 5.28
N VAL A 101 16.93 -14.63 6.20
CA VAL A 101 15.49 -14.33 6.32
C VAL A 101 15.00 -13.55 5.10
N ALA A 102 15.79 -12.59 4.62
CA ALA A 102 15.45 -11.81 3.45
C ALA A 102 15.31 -12.67 2.19
N GLU A 103 16.30 -13.54 1.91
CA GLU A 103 16.24 -14.45 0.77
C GLU A 103 15.07 -15.42 0.85
N TYR A 104 14.83 -15.99 2.04
CA TYR A 104 13.65 -16.83 2.26
C TYR A 104 12.35 -16.08 1.96
N TYR A 105 12.20 -14.86 2.49
CA TYR A 105 10.99 -14.06 2.33
C TYR A 105 10.78 -13.63 0.88
N ARG A 106 11.85 -13.19 0.20
CA ARG A 106 11.87 -12.85 -1.23
C ARG A 106 11.35 -13.99 -2.08
N ILE A 107 11.88 -15.20 -1.91
CA ILE A 107 11.49 -16.38 -2.68
C ILE A 107 10.01 -16.73 -2.44
N ARG A 108 9.57 -16.73 -1.18
CA ARG A 108 8.19 -17.10 -0.82
C ARG A 108 7.15 -16.08 -1.28
N ARG A 109 7.53 -14.80 -1.37
CA ARG A 109 6.66 -13.70 -1.79
C ARG A 109 6.85 -13.29 -3.25
N GLN A 110 7.79 -13.92 -3.96
CA GLN A 110 8.15 -13.60 -5.35
C GLN A 110 8.59 -12.13 -5.53
N ILE A 111 9.22 -11.56 -4.51
CA ILE A 111 9.68 -10.16 -4.55
C ILE A 111 10.80 -10.07 -5.59
N PRO A 112 10.70 -9.15 -6.57
CA PRO A 112 11.74 -8.94 -7.56
C PRO A 112 13.08 -8.57 -6.89
N SER A 113 14.19 -9.01 -7.46
CA SER A 113 15.53 -8.71 -6.90
C SER A 113 15.83 -7.21 -6.88
N GLU A 114 15.27 -6.46 -7.84
CA GLU A 114 15.38 -5.00 -7.90
C GLU A 114 14.68 -4.27 -6.75
N ASN A 115 13.77 -4.94 -6.04
CA ASN A 115 13.07 -4.38 -4.88
C ASN A 115 13.86 -4.57 -3.57
N ILE A 116 15.11 -5.03 -3.64
CA ILE A 116 15.91 -5.35 -2.46
C ILE A 116 17.03 -4.34 -2.32
N VAL A 117 17.06 -3.68 -1.17
CA VAL A 117 18.14 -2.78 -0.82
C VAL A 117 18.98 -3.39 0.29
N HIS A 118 20.21 -3.71 -0.08
CA HIS A 118 21.26 -4.15 0.81
C HIS A 118 21.94 -2.94 1.47
N LEU A 119 21.99 -2.96 2.79
CA LEU A 119 22.58 -1.95 3.66
C LEU A 119 23.75 -2.55 4.42
N ASN A 120 24.75 -1.73 4.75
CA ASN A 120 25.91 -2.16 5.51
C ASN A 120 26.09 -1.26 6.74
N PHE A 121 25.78 -1.80 7.92
CA PHE A 121 25.98 -1.11 9.19
C PHE A 121 26.20 -2.09 10.35
N SER A 122 26.90 -1.65 11.39
CA SER A 122 27.23 -2.47 12.56
C SER A 122 25.98 -2.81 13.39
N LYS A 123 26.00 -3.97 14.06
CA LYS A 123 24.95 -4.39 15.00
C LYS A 123 24.97 -3.55 16.28
N VAL A 124 24.26 -2.42 16.27
CA VAL A 124 24.10 -1.50 17.40
C VAL A 124 22.62 -1.31 17.76
N THR A 125 22.26 -0.95 18.98
CA THR A 125 20.83 -0.73 19.31
C THR A 125 20.29 0.64 18.91
N ARG A 126 21.17 1.59 18.56
CA ARG A 126 20.85 2.93 18.08
C ARG A 126 21.87 3.38 17.05
N LEU A 127 21.37 3.97 15.97
CA LEU A 127 22.19 4.67 14.98
C LEU A 127 22.25 6.16 15.38
N THR A 128 23.37 6.81 15.10
CA THR A 128 23.46 8.28 15.08
C THR A 128 22.90 8.80 13.76
N ASN A 129 22.55 10.09 13.70
CA ASN A 129 22.10 10.71 12.44
C ASN A 129 23.14 10.57 11.31
N ASN A 130 24.43 10.69 11.64
CA ASN A 130 25.53 10.56 10.67
C ASN A 130 25.66 9.13 10.13
N GLU A 131 25.27 8.12 10.90
CA GLU A 131 25.22 6.73 10.46
C GLU A 131 23.92 6.42 9.70
N PHE A 132 22.81 7.02 10.11
CA PHE A 132 21.49 6.78 9.52
C PHE A 132 21.33 7.42 8.13
N MET A 133 21.76 8.67 7.96
CA MET A 133 21.51 9.42 6.73
C MET A 133 22.07 8.78 5.46
N PRO A 134 23.31 8.25 5.45
CA PRO A 134 23.82 7.51 4.30
C PRO A 134 22.98 6.26 3.96
N LEU A 135 22.47 5.56 4.98
CA LEU A 135 21.60 4.40 4.77
C LEU A 135 20.27 4.80 4.15
N LYS A 136 19.64 5.87 4.67
CA LYS A 136 18.40 6.43 4.12
C LYS A 136 18.56 6.82 2.66
N ASN A 137 19.61 7.57 2.33
CA ASN A 137 19.87 8.00 0.96
C ASN A 137 20.05 6.79 0.01
N ASN A 138 20.71 5.73 0.48
CA ASN A 138 20.85 4.49 -0.30
C ASN A 138 19.50 3.84 -0.60
N VAL A 139 18.61 3.81 0.39
CA VAL A 139 17.24 3.30 0.21
C VAL A 139 16.47 4.17 -0.77
N ASP A 140 16.47 5.49 -0.58
CA ASP A 140 15.72 6.43 -1.43
C ASP A 140 16.21 6.39 -2.89
N GLU A 141 17.51 6.22 -3.12
CA GLU A 141 18.10 6.14 -4.47
C GLU A 141 17.77 4.83 -5.18
N LYS A 142 17.79 3.71 -4.46
CA LYS A 142 17.67 2.38 -5.07
C LYS A 142 16.25 1.83 -5.09
N MET A 143 15.37 2.30 -4.22
CA MET A 143 14.03 1.73 -4.10
C MET A 143 13.18 2.10 -5.34
N PRO A 144 12.63 1.11 -6.08
CA PRO A 144 11.79 1.40 -7.22
C PRO A 144 10.54 2.20 -6.82
N THR A 145 10.10 3.12 -7.68
CA THR A 145 8.89 3.93 -7.44
C THR A 145 7.60 3.12 -7.40
N THR A 146 7.64 1.86 -7.86
CA THR A 146 6.55 0.90 -7.76
C THR A 146 6.37 0.34 -6.34
N VAL A 147 7.37 0.46 -5.48
CA VAL A 147 7.32 -0.02 -4.09
C VAL A 147 6.43 0.88 -3.25
N GLN A 148 5.47 0.25 -2.57
CA GLN A 148 4.46 0.90 -1.74
C GLN A 148 4.61 0.57 -0.26
N ALA A 149 5.37 -0.48 0.08
CA ALA A 149 5.67 -0.86 1.45
C ALA A 149 7.07 -1.46 1.57
N LEU A 150 7.67 -1.34 2.75
CA LEU A 150 8.96 -1.93 3.08
C LEU A 150 8.79 -3.05 4.11
N ALA A 151 9.29 -4.23 3.79
CA ALA A 151 9.61 -5.26 4.76
C ALA A 151 11.06 -5.07 5.21
N ILE A 152 11.30 -5.19 6.52
CA ILE A 152 12.62 -5.02 7.10
C ILE A 152 13.03 -6.33 7.76
N ALA A 153 14.13 -6.94 7.32
CA ALA A 153 14.59 -8.24 7.79
C ALA A 153 15.71 -8.09 8.84
N TRP A 154 15.43 -7.52 10.01
CA TRP A 154 16.42 -7.33 11.08
C TRP A 154 16.18 -8.28 12.27
N THR A 155 17.23 -8.81 12.91
CA THR A 155 17.07 -9.60 14.16
C THR A 155 16.96 -8.74 15.42
N ILE A 156 17.26 -7.44 15.35
CA ILE A 156 17.11 -6.46 16.44
C ILE A 156 16.42 -5.20 15.88
N PRO A 157 15.49 -4.56 16.61
CA PRO A 157 14.95 -3.27 16.19
C PRO A 157 16.05 -2.18 16.27
N TYR A 158 16.37 -1.59 15.13
CA TYR A 158 17.25 -0.42 15.02
C TYR A 158 16.39 0.84 14.85
N GLY A 159 16.69 1.93 15.53
CA GLY A 159 15.89 3.14 15.41
C GLY A 159 16.51 4.40 15.99
N LEU A 160 16.03 5.54 15.50
CA LEU A 160 16.27 6.86 16.08
C LEU A 160 15.12 7.22 17.03
N HIS A 161 15.44 7.95 18.09
CA HIS A 161 14.39 8.56 18.92
C HIS A 161 13.78 9.79 18.26
N ALA A 162 14.47 10.39 17.28
CA ALA A 162 13.96 11.43 16.40
C ALA A 162 14.58 11.36 15.00
N VAL A 163 13.76 11.51 13.96
CA VAL A 163 14.16 11.48 12.55
C VAL A 163 14.12 12.90 12.01
N ASN A 164 15.27 13.58 11.98
CA ASN A 164 15.33 15.00 11.60
C ASN A 164 14.89 15.27 10.14
N ASP A 165 15.12 14.31 9.24
CA ASP A 165 14.83 14.44 7.82
C ASP A 165 13.50 13.79 7.41
N ILE A 166 12.54 13.67 8.33
CA ILE A 166 11.26 13.01 8.11
C ILE A 166 10.46 13.60 6.94
N ALA A 167 10.61 14.91 6.69
CA ALA A 167 9.97 15.63 5.60
C ALA A 167 10.54 15.26 4.21
N THR A 168 11.66 14.53 4.15
CA THR A 168 12.21 14.03 2.88
C THR A 168 11.52 12.74 2.41
N ASN A 169 10.71 12.10 3.27
CA ASN A 169 9.95 10.92 2.89
C ASN A 169 8.75 11.32 2.01
N LYS A 170 8.38 10.44 1.08
CA LYS A 170 7.13 10.56 0.31
C LYS A 170 6.13 9.52 0.79
N TYR A 171 5.05 9.98 1.41
CA TYR A 171 3.96 9.13 1.87
C TYR A 171 2.84 9.10 0.83
N PRO A 172 2.39 7.91 0.36
CA PRO A 172 1.21 7.83 -0.49
C PRO A 172 -0.06 8.23 0.28
N PRO A 173 -1.14 8.67 -0.41
CA PRO A 173 -2.42 8.93 0.24
C PRO A 173 -2.90 7.72 1.04
N GLY A 174 -3.24 7.92 2.32
CA GLY A 174 -3.64 6.84 3.23
C GLY A 174 -2.48 6.16 3.98
N ALA A 175 -1.23 6.61 3.81
CA ALA A 175 -0.08 6.08 4.52
C ALA A 175 -0.20 6.28 6.04
N VAL A 176 0.15 5.24 6.77
CA VAL A 176 0.16 5.20 8.24
C VAL A 176 1.60 5.04 8.69
N ALA A 177 2.04 5.85 9.65
CA ALA A 177 3.42 5.81 10.12
C ALA A 177 3.48 5.97 11.65
N ASP A 178 4.04 4.98 12.33
CA ASP A 178 4.02 4.88 13.79
C ASP A 178 5.40 4.84 14.42
N HIS A 179 5.42 5.19 15.71
CA HIS A 179 6.61 5.22 16.54
C HIS A 179 6.63 4.00 17.44
N LEU A 180 7.77 3.33 17.53
CA LEU A 180 8.03 2.34 18.57
C LEU A 180 8.77 2.96 19.76
N THR A 181 8.49 4.24 20.04
CA THR A 181 9.11 5.01 21.13
C THR A 181 8.15 5.10 22.32
N SER A 182 8.71 5.34 23.52
CA SER A 182 7.96 5.38 24.78
C SER A 182 6.99 6.54 24.95
N TYR A 183 7.23 7.64 24.25
CA TYR A 183 6.51 8.91 24.40
C TYR A 183 6.17 9.51 23.03
N GLY A 184 6.02 8.68 21.99
CA GLY A 184 5.67 9.16 20.65
C GLY A 184 4.32 9.90 20.58
N GLY A 185 3.40 9.63 21.52
CA GLY A 185 2.12 10.33 21.62
C GLY A 185 2.16 11.57 22.51
N MET A 186 3.28 11.84 23.18
CA MET A 186 3.47 13.05 23.97
C MET A 186 3.78 14.21 23.03
N LEU A 187 2.79 15.09 22.86
CA LEU A 187 2.81 16.08 21.77
C LEU A 187 3.87 17.17 21.98
N THR A 188 4.20 17.50 23.23
CA THR A 188 5.21 18.51 23.61
C THR A 188 6.11 17.98 24.72
N ASP A 189 7.27 18.61 24.92
CA ASP A 189 8.13 18.42 26.11
C ASP A 189 8.68 16.99 26.30
N SER A 190 8.83 16.25 25.20
CA SER A 190 9.45 14.93 25.14
C SER A 190 10.83 14.99 24.49
N SER A 191 11.75 14.14 24.94
CA SER A 191 13.04 13.91 24.26
C SER A 191 12.90 13.01 23.02
N GLN A 192 11.71 12.45 22.77
CA GLN A 192 11.40 11.59 21.64
C GLN A 192 10.51 12.33 20.66
N MET A 193 10.65 12.01 19.38
CA MET A 193 9.87 12.59 18.31
C MET A 193 8.38 12.32 18.48
N SER A 194 7.58 13.38 18.34
CA SER A 194 6.13 13.39 18.44
C SER A 194 5.47 12.81 17.19
N ALA A 195 4.32 12.16 17.36
CA ALA A 195 3.39 11.71 16.31
C ALA A 195 3.04 12.79 15.30
N LEU A 196 3.11 14.05 15.71
CA LEU A 196 2.89 15.18 14.83
C LEU A 196 3.94 15.31 13.73
N GLU A 197 5.17 14.82 13.94
CA GLU A 197 6.25 14.93 12.95
C GLU A 197 6.01 14.04 11.73
N PHE A 198 5.38 12.85 11.89
CA PHE A 198 4.95 12.05 10.73
C PHE A 198 3.80 12.70 9.97
N ILE A 199 2.84 13.30 10.69
CA ILE A 199 1.73 14.04 10.07
C ILE A 199 2.26 15.25 9.28
N ALA A 200 3.17 16.02 9.88
CA ALA A 200 3.84 17.14 9.24
C ALA A 200 4.69 16.69 8.03
N GLY A 201 5.28 15.49 8.11
CA GLY A 201 6.00 14.86 7.00
C GLY A 201 5.09 14.33 5.87
N GLY A 202 3.77 14.31 6.05
CA GLY A 202 2.79 13.91 5.03
C GLY A 202 2.11 12.56 5.25
N ALA A 203 2.34 11.88 6.37
CA ALA A 203 1.58 10.70 6.75
C ALA A 203 0.11 11.07 7.01
N THR A 204 -0.82 10.18 6.64
CA THR A 204 -2.26 10.39 6.85
C THR A 204 -2.63 10.22 8.33
N ARG A 205 -1.93 9.33 9.06
CA ARG A 205 -2.08 9.15 10.50
C ARG A 205 -0.79 8.63 11.13
N SER A 206 -0.65 8.90 12.42
CA SER A 206 0.37 8.34 13.29
C SER A 206 -0.24 8.01 14.66
N PHE A 207 0.39 7.05 15.35
CA PHE A 207 0.07 6.66 16.71
C PHE A 207 1.33 6.68 17.58
N GLY A 208 1.13 7.03 18.85
CA GLY A 208 2.17 6.93 19.86
C GLY A 208 1.61 6.92 21.28
N THR A 209 2.43 6.47 22.22
CA THR A 209 2.07 6.38 23.64
C THR A 209 2.22 7.74 24.34
N VAL A 210 1.21 8.13 25.13
CA VAL A 210 1.16 9.43 25.86
C VAL A 210 1.67 9.30 27.30
N SER A 211 1.48 8.14 27.92
CA SER A 211 1.93 7.84 29.28
C SER A 211 2.40 6.40 29.30
N GLU A 212 3.57 6.17 29.91
CA GLU A 212 4.14 4.83 29.98
C GLU A 212 4.69 4.52 31.37
N PRO A 213 4.00 3.68 32.16
CA PRO A 213 4.52 3.23 33.45
C PRO A 213 5.50 2.04 33.32
N CYS A 214 5.50 1.28 32.22
CA CYS A 214 6.44 0.18 31.94
C CYS A 214 6.45 -0.25 30.46
N SER A 215 7.51 -0.92 30.03
CA SER A 215 7.67 -1.41 28.64
C SER A 215 6.93 -2.74 28.41
N TRP A 216 5.76 -2.66 27.78
CA TRP A 216 4.95 -3.81 27.35
C TRP A 216 4.64 -3.70 25.85
N THR A 217 4.78 -4.81 25.11
CA THR A 217 4.78 -4.79 23.63
C THR A 217 3.42 -4.56 23.00
N GLN A 218 2.33 -4.85 23.72
CA GLN A 218 0.95 -4.67 23.26
C GLN A 218 0.50 -3.20 23.23
N LYS A 219 1.31 -2.28 23.75
CA LYS A 219 1.06 -0.83 23.66
C LYS A 219 1.30 -0.28 22.25
N PHE A 220 1.98 -1.05 21.40
CA PHE A 220 2.21 -0.68 20.00
C PHE A 220 1.20 -1.38 19.09
N PRO A 221 0.78 -0.72 18.01
CA PRO A 221 -0.15 -1.28 17.04
C PRO A 221 0.44 -2.55 16.43
N ASN A 222 -0.36 -3.60 16.36
CA ASN A 222 0.05 -4.80 15.64
C ASN A 222 -0.23 -4.58 14.15
N PRO A 223 0.79 -4.53 13.29
CA PRO A 223 0.60 -4.24 11.87
C PRO A 223 -0.24 -5.29 11.15
N GLN A 224 -0.24 -6.55 11.60
CA GLN A 224 -1.08 -7.59 11.00
C GLN A 224 -2.56 -7.35 11.25
N PHE A 225 -2.92 -6.96 12.47
CA PHE A 225 -4.31 -6.60 12.79
C PHE A 225 -4.69 -5.31 12.06
N MET A 226 -3.85 -4.27 12.13
CA MET A 226 -4.15 -3.00 11.46
C MET A 226 -4.37 -3.18 9.96
N ILE A 227 -3.48 -3.91 9.27
CA ILE A 227 -3.65 -4.22 7.84
C ILE A 227 -4.92 -5.06 7.61
N GLN A 228 -5.22 -6.04 8.46
CA GLN A 228 -6.41 -6.88 8.32
C GLN A 228 -7.71 -6.08 8.48
N HIS A 229 -7.81 -5.21 9.48
CA HIS A 229 -8.97 -4.36 9.73
C HIS A 229 -9.12 -3.30 8.63
N TYR A 230 -8.01 -2.67 8.24
CA TYR A 230 -8.01 -1.67 7.17
C TYR A 230 -8.41 -2.25 5.82
N THR A 231 -7.94 -3.46 5.48
CA THR A 231 -8.33 -4.16 4.24
C THR A 231 -9.78 -4.64 4.23
N LYS A 232 -10.41 -4.82 5.41
CA LYS A 232 -11.85 -5.10 5.52
C LYS A 232 -12.72 -3.87 5.30
N GLY A 233 -12.14 -2.68 5.23
CA GLY A 233 -12.85 -1.42 5.01
C GLY A 233 -13.24 -0.70 6.29
N GLU A 234 -12.67 -1.13 7.43
CA GLU A 234 -12.78 -0.39 8.67
C GLU A 234 -11.99 0.91 8.56
N THR A 235 -12.44 1.94 9.29
CA THR A 235 -11.73 3.21 9.34
C THR A 235 -10.36 3.02 9.99
N LEU A 236 -9.46 3.96 9.71
CA LEU A 236 -8.11 3.92 10.25
C LEU A 236 -8.11 3.85 11.80
N ILE A 237 -9.06 4.52 12.46
CA ILE A 237 -9.16 4.51 13.94
C ILE A 237 -9.70 3.19 14.50
N GLU A 238 -10.57 2.50 13.76
CA GLU A 238 -11.06 1.16 14.11
C GLU A 238 -9.99 0.08 13.89
N SER A 239 -8.97 0.38 13.09
CA SER A 239 -7.89 -0.54 12.75
C SER A 239 -6.76 -0.61 13.79
N TYR A 240 -6.87 0.08 14.93
CA TYR A 240 -5.85 0.14 15.99
C TYR A 240 -6.26 -0.57 17.27
#